data_AF-A0A1I5RQY9-F1
#
_entry.id   AF-A0A1I5RQY9-F1
#
_cell.length_a   1.000
_cell.length_b   1.000
_cell.length_c   1.000
_cell.angle_alpha   90.00
_cell.angle_beta   90.00
_cell.angle_gamma   90.00
#
_symmetry.space_group_name_H-M   'P 1'
#
loop_
_entity.id
_entity.type
_entity.pdbx_description
1 polymer ?
#
loop_
_entity_poly.entity_id
_entity_poly.type
_entity_poly.pdbx_seq_one_letter_code
_entity_poly.pdbx_strand_id
1 'polypeptide(L)' 'MRSKTTLFCSVCGHESPPDGDWHESETTTEVGQRLTLSCPDCETTITRRPLRDRGVDAVVAGD' A
#
# COMPACT_ATOMS: atom_id res chain seq x y z
N MET A 1 14.80 1.69 0.02
CA MET A 1 14.60 1.10 1.36
C MET A 1 13.68 -0.10 1.22
N ARG A 2 14.11 -1.32 1.61
CA ARG A 2 13.23 -2.49 1.68
C ARG A 2 12.70 -2.57 3.11
N SER A 3 11.43 -2.27 3.29
CA SER A 3 10.78 -2.38 4.61
C SER A 3 10.68 -3.87 4.97
N LYS A 4 11.27 -4.28 6.08
CA LYS A 4 11.21 -5.66 6.62
C LYS A 4 9.86 -5.93 7.31
N THR A 5 8.78 -5.40 6.76
CA THR A 5 7.42 -5.65 7.25
C THR A 5 6.85 -6.74 6.35
N THR A 6 6.29 -7.80 6.91
CA THR A 6 5.52 -8.80 6.16
C THR A 6 4.04 -8.53 6.43
N LEU A 7 3.24 -8.45 5.38
CA LEU A 7 1.79 -8.42 5.52
C LEU A 7 1.24 -9.84 5.47
N PHE A 8 0.13 -10.08 6.14
CA PHE A 8 -0.56 -11.35 6.15
C PHE A 8 -2.02 -11.15 5.74
N CYS A 9 -2.55 -12.09 4.94
CA CYS A 9 -3.95 -12.15 4.61
C CYS A 9 -4.73 -12.77 5.77
N SER A 10 -5.73 -12.07 6.30
CA SER A 10 -6.56 -12.54 7.39
C SER A 10 -7.53 -13.67 7.01
N VAL A 11 -7.68 -13.97 5.71
CA VAL A 11 -8.64 -14.94 5.20
C VAL A 11 -7.97 -16.26 4.80
N CYS A 12 -6.96 -16.21 3.93
CA CYS A 12 -6.27 -17.40 3.43
C CYS A 12 -4.89 -17.65 4.04
N GLY A 13 -4.35 -16.68 4.78
CA GLY A 13 -3.01 -16.78 5.37
C GLY A 13 -1.85 -16.49 4.40
N HIS A 14 -2.10 -15.96 3.20
CA HIS A 14 -1.04 -15.50 2.30
C HIS A 14 -0.12 -14.47 2.98
N GLU A 15 1.19 -14.64 2.86
CA GLU A 15 2.20 -13.75 3.45
C GLU A 15 3.11 -13.17 2.37
N SER A 16 3.19 -11.83 2.30
CA SER A 16 4.03 -11.14 1.32
C SER A 16 4.51 -9.78 1.85
N PRO A 17 5.69 -9.29 1.43
CA PRO A 17 6.11 -7.91 1.70
C PRO A 17 5.08 -6.89 1.15
N PRO A 18 4.95 -5.68 1.74
CA PRO A 18 4.01 -4.63 1.31
C PRO A 18 4.12 -4.18 -0.15
N ASP A 19 5.29 -4.37 -0.74
CA ASP A 19 5.66 -4.12 -2.14
C ASP A 19 5.93 -5.42 -2.93
N GLY A 20 5.47 -6.55 -2.39
CA GLY A 20 5.55 -7.88 -2.99
C GLY A 20 4.29 -8.24 -3.79
N ASP A 21 3.82 -9.47 -3.64
CA ASP A 21 2.80 -10.12 -4.49
C ASP A 21 1.35 -9.62 -4.29
N TRP A 22 1.17 -8.46 -3.65
CA TRP A 22 -0.18 -7.93 -3.42
C TRP A 22 -0.74 -7.31 -4.70
N HIS A 23 -2.02 -7.55 -4.98
CA HIS A 23 -2.72 -6.85 -6.04
C HIS A 23 -2.96 -5.39 -5.63
N GLU A 24 -2.27 -4.50 -6.32
CA GLU A 24 -2.37 -3.05 -6.16
C GLU A 24 -3.52 -2.51 -7.02
N SER A 25 -4.44 -1.79 -6.40
CA SER A 25 -5.54 -1.11 -7.09
C SER A 25 -5.65 0.33 -6.64
N GLU A 26 -5.42 1.25 -7.58
CA GLU A 26 -5.53 2.68 -7.35
C GLU A 26 -6.96 3.14 -7.58
N THR A 27 -7.51 3.91 -6.65
CA THR A 27 -8.86 4.47 -6.76
C THR A 27 -8.80 5.96 -6.48
N THR A 28 -9.27 6.74 -7.44
CA THR A 28 -9.42 8.20 -7.31
C THR A 28 -10.81 8.49 -6.76
N THR A 29 -10.84 9.17 -5.62
CA THR A 29 -12.07 9.63 -4.96
C THR A 29 -12.03 11.15 -4.83
N GLU A 30 -13.15 11.79 -4.49
CA GLU A 30 -13.23 13.26 -4.29
C GLU A 30 -12.24 13.76 -3.23
N VAL A 31 -11.84 12.90 -2.30
CA VAL A 31 -10.90 13.18 -1.20
C VAL A 31 -9.45 12.77 -1.53
N GLY A 32 -9.15 12.40 -2.79
CA GLY A 32 -7.82 12.07 -3.29
C GLY A 32 -7.63 10.62 -3.75
N GLN A 33 -6.39 10.32 -4.15
CA GLN A 33 -5.98 9.00 -4.62
C GLN A 33 -5.72 8.04 -3.45
N ARG A 34 -6.20 6.80 -3.59
CA ARG A 34 -6.02 5.74 -2.60
C ARG A 34 -5.48 4.49 -3.28
N LEU A 35 -4.55 3.82 -2.60
CA LEU A 35 -4.04 2.52 -2.98
C LEU A 35 -4.65 1.45 -2.10
N THR A 36 -5.28 0.48 -2.74
CA THR A 36 -5.84 -0.71 -2.12
C THR A 36 -4.91 -1.88 -2.41
N LEU A 37 -4.53 -2.64 -1.38
CA LEU A 37 -3.80 -3.89 -1.53
C LEU A 37 -4.76 -5.06 -1.28
N SER A 38 -4.86 -5.96 -2.25
CA SER A 38 -5.70 -7.16 -2.20
C SER A 38 -4.85 -8.42 -2.30
N CYS A 39 -5.31 -9.50 -1.66
CA CYS A 39 -4.67 -10.80 -1.71
C CYS A 39 -4.81 -11.43 -3.11
N PRO A 40 -3.74 -12.01 -3.70
CA PRO A 40 -3.82 -12.66 -5.01
C PRO A 40 -4.60 -13.97 -5.01
N ASP A 41 -4.65 -14.68 -3.88
CA ASP A 41 -5.31 -15.99 -3.80
C ASP A 41 -6.83 -15.91 -3.58
N CYS A 42 -7.28 -14.93 -2.79
CA CYS A 42 -8.67 -14.85 -2.35
C CYS A 42 -9.29 -13.45 -2.53
N GLU A 43 -8.58 -12.54 -3.19
CA GLU A 43 -9.02 -11.18 -3.55
C GLU A 43 -9.40 -10.28 -2.36
N THR A 44 -9.15 -10.74 -1.13
CA THR A 44 -9.54 -9.99 0.06
C THR A 44 -8.66 -8.74 0.21
N THR A 45 -9.30 -7.61 0.47
CA THR A 45 -8.58 -6.35 0.72
C THR A 45 -7.88 -6.40 2.07
N ILE A 46 -6.55 -6.29 2.06
CA ILE A 46 -5.72 -6.31 3.27
C ILE A 46 -5.55 -4.91 3.85
N THR A 47 -5.35 -3.91 2.98
CA THR A 47 -5.18 -2.53 3.43
C THR A 47 -5.62 -1.53 2.38
N ARG A 48 -6.02 -0.35 2.85
CA ARG A 48 -6.32 0.84 2.03
C ARG A 48 -5.52 1.99 2.60
N ARG A 49 -4.58 2.51 1.83
CA ARG A 49 -3.75 3.64 2.23
C ARG A 49 -3.97 4.82 1.29
N PRO A 50 -4.04 6.07 1.80
CA PRO A 50 -3.97 7.23 0.92
C PRO A 50 -2.63 7.19 0.18
N LEU A 51 -2.67 7.38 -1.14
CA LEU A 51 -1.47 7.71 -1.88
C LEU A 51 -1.15 9.16 -1.53
N ARG A 52 -0.31 9.33 -0.52
CA ARG A 52 0.46 10.57 -0.40
C ARG A 52 1.30 10.59 -1.66
N ASP A 53 1.18 11.64 -2.47
CA ASP A 53 2.09 11.86 -3.61
C ASP A 53 3.50 11.51 -3.16
N ARG A 54 4.13 10.52 -3.81
CA ARG A 54 5.54 10.18 -3.60
C ARG A 54 6.36 11.36 -4.13
N GLY A 55 6.43 12.43 -3.36
CA GLY A 55 6.95 13.70 -3.82
C GLY A 55 7.00 14.77 -2.75
N VAL A 56 7.44 14.43 -1.54
CA VAL A 56 8.28 15.33 -0.74
C VAL A 56 9.22 14.47 0.11
N ASP A 57 10.29 13.98 -0.53
CA ASP A 57 11.54 13.91 0.20
C ASP A 57 11.74 15.29 0.87
N ALA A 58 12.02 15.24 2.16
CA ALA A 58 12.28 16.38 2.98
C ALA A 58 13.33 17.30 2.34
N VAL A 59 12.90 18.41 1.76
CA VAL A 59 13.69 19.64 1.82
C VAL A 59 13.01 20.57 2.83
N VAL A 60 13.18 20.20 4.10
CA VAL A 60 13.37 21.22 5.13
C VAL A 60 14.71 21.88 4.78
N ALA A 61 14.66 22.91 3.95
CA ALA A 61 15.69 23.94 3.90
C ALA A 61 14.99 25.24 4.27
N GLY A 62 14.99 25.50 5.58
CA GLY A 62 14.84 26.86 6.06
C GLY A 62 16.13 27.63 5.78
N ASP A 63 16.00 28.84 5.26
CA ASP A 63 16.46 30.11 5.84
C ASP A 63 16.04 31.24 4.88
#